data_AF-A0A0F4K085-F1
#
_entry.id   AF-A0A0F4K085-F1
#
_cell.length_a   1.000
_cell.length_b   1.000
_cell.length_c   1.000
_cell.angle_alpha   90.00
_cell.angle_beta   90.00
_cell.angle_gamma   90.00
#
_symmetry.space_group_name_H-M   'P 1'
#
loop_
_entity.id
_entity.type
_entity.pdbx_description
1 polymer ?
#
loop_
_entity_poly.entity_id
_entity_poly.type
_entity_poly.pdbx_seq_one_letter_code
_entity_poly.pdbx_strand_id
1 'polypeptide(L)'
;MLRPILRAAAVTALTATLAALTVSCGSGGDGDGGHRPKAAAAALAASASDPGPPPAPSPQPEKVRDAFAGLQATLDDSCTPANCAFLLGRVHDELHRMDRAMKADPKGPGHFPEPIALIARLDGELGTDHGVENLKRHQPALFGARDEISTWMQDHPDDYR
;
A
#
# COMPACT_ATOMS: atom_id res chain seq x y z
N MET A 1 -24.44 33.18 30.33
CA MET A 1 -23.88 34.20 29.42
C MET A 1 -24.41 33.90 28.02
N LEU A 2 -25.18 34.83 27.44
CA LEU A 2 -26.00 34.64 26.24
C LEU A 2 -25.32 35.29 25.01
N ARG A 3 -25.00 34.48 23.98
CA ARG A 3 -24.93 34.73 22.50
C ARG A 3 -24.04 35.90 21.98
N PRO A 4 -23.81 36.07 20.64
CA PRO A 4 -23.97 35.23 19.42
C PRO A 4 -22.66 35.22 18.55
N ILE A 5 -22.53 34.64 17.33
CA ILE A 5 -22.80 35.28 16.01
C ILE A 5 -22.47 34.29 14.85
N LEU A 6 -23.50 34.00 14.05
CA LEU A 6 -23.63 33.93 12.58
C LEU A 6 -22.46 33.47 11.66
N ARG A 7 -22.76 32.36 10.94
CA ARG A 7 -22.70 32.11 9.48
C ARG A 7 -21.84 33.02 8.58
N ALA A 8 -20.94 32.38 7.81
CA ALA A 8 -20.71 32.73 6.42
C ALA A 8 -20.30 31.48 5.63
N ALA A 9 -21.14 31.11 4.65
CA ALA A 9 -20.82 30.14 3.61
C ALA A 9 -20.21 30.91 2.43
N ALA A 10 -19.10 30.43 1.87
CA ALA A 10 -18.58 30.88 0.60
C ALA A 10 -18.26 29.64 -0.25
N VAL A 11 -19.10 29.40 -1.25
CA VAL A 11 -18.93 28.35 -2.26
C VAL A 11 -18.16 29.00 -3.42
N THR A 12 -16.91 28.60 -3.61
CA THR A 12 -16.11 28.99 -4.77
C THR A 12 -16.06 27.80 -5.73
N ALA A 13 -16.84 27.86 -6.81
CA ALA A 13 -16.74 26.92 -7.91
C ALA A 13 -15.53 27.30 -8.79
N LEU A 14 -14.50 26.45 -8.82
CA LEU A 14 -13.40 26.57 -9.77
C LEU A 14 -13.56 25.52 -10.87
N THR A 15 -13.68 26.01 -12.10
CA THR A 15 -13.69 25.26 -13.35
C THR A 15 -12.30 24.69 -13.63
N ALA A 16 -12.19 23.37 -13.82
CA ALA A 16 -10.97 22.72 -14.29
C ALA A 16 -11.16 22.27 -15.76
N THR A 17 -10.37 22.87 -16.65
CA THR A 17 -10.23 22.51 -18.06
C THR A 17 -9.45 21.20 -18.21
N LEU A 18 -10.04 20.21 -18.89
CA LEU A 18 -9.41 18.94 -19.24
C LEU A 18 -8.49 19.11 -20.46
N ALA A 19 -7.18 18.89 -20.29
CA ALA A 19 -6.24 18.69 -21.39
C ALA A 19 -5.84 17.21 -21.44
N ALA A 20 -6.32 16.49 -22.46
CA ALA A 20 -5.94 15.10 -22.72
C ALA A 20 -4.62 15.08 -23.49
N LEU A 21 -3.57 14.52 -22.88
CA LEU A 21 -2.30 14.18 -23.55
C LEU A 21 -2.31 12.68 -23.84
N THR A 22 -2.26 12.36 -25.12
CA THR A 22 -2.19 11.02 -25.69
C THR A 22 -0.77 10.45 -25.54
N VAL A 23 -0.62 9.37 -24.77
CA VAL A 23 0.63 8.58 -24.75
C VAL A 23 0.54 7.46 -25.80
N SER A 24 1.45 7.53 -26.76
CA SER A 24 1.71 6.53 -27.80
C SER A 24 2.68 5.49 -27.24
N CYS A 25 2.30 4.21 -27.25
CA CYS A 25 3.22 3.12 -26.97
C CYS A 25 3.38 2.28 -28.24
N GLY A 26 4.45 2.56 -28.98
CA GLY A 26 4.97 1.66 -30.00
C GLY A 26 5.94 0.69 -29.35
N SER A 27 5.82 -0.59 -29.66
CA SER A 27 6.91 -1.57 -29.50
C SER A 27 6.78 -2.57 -30.62
N GLY A 28 7.64 -2.38 -31.62
CA GLY A 28 7.86 -3.32 -32.70
C GLY A 28 8.83 -4.42 -32.29
N GLY A 29 8.56 -5.62 -32.82
CA GLY A 29 9.48 -6.29 -33.73
C GLY A 29 10.72 -6.99 -33.16
N ASP A 30 10.64 -8.32 -33.28
CA ASP A 30 11.67 -9.21 -33.82
C ASP A 30 12.75 -9.81 -32.89
N GLY A 31 12.86 -11.14 -33.00
CA GLY A 31 13.90 -11.94 -32.37
C GLY A 31 13.73 -13.44 -32.64
N ASP A 32 13.69 -13.82 -33.93
CA ASP A 32 13.86 -15.21 -34.39
C ASP A 32 15.26 -15.72 -34.05
N GLY A 33 15.37 -16.96 -33.56
CA GLY A 33 16.62 -17.55 -33.08
C GLY A 33 16.58 -19.07 -33.10
N GLY A 34 16.82 -19.64 -34.28
CA GLY A 34 16.72 -21.06 -34.59
C GLY A 34 17.50 -22.03 -33.70
N HIS A 35 16.83 -23.13 -33.34
CA HIS A 35 17.42 -24.31 -32.73
C HIS A 35 18.03 -25.25 -33.80
N ARG A 36 19.33 -25.55 -33.66
CA ARG A 36 19.98 -26.69 -34.34
C ARG A 36 20.82 -27.45 -33.30
N PRO A 37 20.59 -28.75 -33.05
CA PRO A 37 21.42 -29.54 -32.14
C PRO A 37 22.34 -30.50 -32.91
N LYS A 38 23.64 -30.47 -32.60
CA LYS A 38 24.66 -31.55 -32.69
C LYS A 38 26.05 -30.93 -32.42
N ALA A 39 27.02 -31.55 -31.79
CA ALA A 39 27.21 -32.92 -31.32
C ALA A 39 28.27 -32.91 -30.20
N ALA A 40 28.33 -34.02 -29.47
CA ALA A 40 29.23 -34.30 -28.35
C ALA A 40 30.73 -34.15 -28.66
N ALA A 41 31.47 -33.65 -27.67
CA ALA A 41 32.86 -34.00 -27.44
C ALA A 41 33.09 -34.12 -25.93
N ALA A 42 33.41 -35.33 -25.48
CA ALA A 42 33.80 -35.61 -24.11
C ALA A 42 35.18 -35.00 -23.84
N ALA A 43 35.27 -34.17 -22.81
CA ALA A 43 36.52 -33.74 -22.21
C ALA A 43 36.41 -33.96 -20.70
N LEU A 44 37.33 -34.76 -20.16
CA LEU A 44 37.51 -34.95 -18.73
C LEU A 44 37.76 -33.59 -18.07
N ALA A 45 36.86 -33.19 -17.17
CA ALA A 45 37.06 -32.04 -16.30
C ALA A 45 37.11 -32.56 -14.86
N ALA A 46 38.26 -32.36 -14.22
CA ALA A 46 38.44 -32.51 -12.79
C ALA A 46 37.33 -31.75 -12.05
N SER A 47 36.71 -32.38 -11.06
CA SER A 47 35.71 -31.78 -10.19
C SER A 47 36.35 -30.68 -9.35
N ALA A 48 36.46 -29.48 -9.91
CA ALA A 48 36.42 -28.26 -9.14
C ALA A 48 34.98 -28.13 -8.63
N SER A 49 34.80 -28.16 -7.31
CA SER A 49 33.53 -27.79 -6.69
C SER A 49 33.25 -26.33 -7.06
N ASP A 50 32.43 -26.13 -8.08
CA ASP A 50 31.84 -24.83 -8.40
C ASP A 50 31.12 -24.35 -7.13
N PRO A 51 31.37 -23.13 -6.62
CA PRO A 51 30.54 -22.57 -5.58
C PRO A 51 29.11 -22.50 -6.13
N GLY A 52 28.20 -23.26 -5.52
CA GLY A 52 26.80 -23.24 -5.91
C GLY A 52 26.25 -21.81 -5.96
N PRO A 53 25.24 -21.54 -6.82
CA PRO A 53 24.68 -20.20 -6.98
C PRO A 53 24.36 -19.58 -5.61
N PRO A 54 24.68 -18.28 -5.41
CA PRO A 54 24.44 -17.64 -4.14
C PRO A 54 22.95 -17.76 -3.77
N PRO A 55 22.63 -17.91 -2.48
CA PRO A 55 21.25 -17.97 -2.03
C PRO A 55 20.48 -16.76 -2.55
N ALA A 56 19.25 -16.98 -3.01
CA ALA A 56 18.39 -15.89 -3.45
C ALA A 56 18.27 -14.86 -2.31
N PRO A 57 18.35 -13.55 -2.62
CA PRO A 57 18.23 -12.53 -1.60
C PRO A 57 16.90 -12.69 -0.86
N SER A 58 16.96 -12.65 0.47
CA SER A 58 15.76 -12.64 1.30
C SER A 58 14.87 -11.45 0.90
N PRO A 59 13.53 -11.61 0.89
CA PRO A 59 12.63 -10.50 0.63
C PRO A 59 12.93 -9.37 1.61
N GLN A 60 13.24 -8.19 1.08
CA GLN A 60 13.42 -7.01 1.93
C GLN A 60 12.05 -6.57 2.47
N PRO A 61 11.99 -6.03 3.70
CA PRO A 61 10.78 -5.40 4.19
C PRO A 61 10.31 -4.28 3.23
N GLU A 62 9.00 -4.15 3.08
CA GLU A 62 8.37 -3.07 2.33
C GLU A 62 8.66 -1.72 2.99
N LYS A 63 8.94 -0.69 2.18
CA LYS A 63 9.15 0.67 2.67
C LYS A 63 7.84 1.28 3.11
N VAL A 64 7.86 2.08 4.17
CA VAL A 64 6.68 2.79 4.69
C VAL A 64 6.02 3.65 3.62
N ARG A 65 6.80 4.34 2.79
CA ARG A 65 6.26 5.12 1.65
C ARG A 65 5.37 4.31 0.71
N ASP A 66 5.80 3.09 0.40
CA ASP A 66 5.14 2.27 -0.61
C ASP A 66 3.87 1.64 0.00
N ALA A 67 3.92 1.23 1.26
CA ALA A 67 2.73 0.84 2.03
C ALA A 67 1.74 2.01 2.18
N PHE A 68 2.24 3.23 2.40
CA PHE A 68 1.40 4.41 2.53
C PHE A 68 0.68 4.74 1.22
N ALA A 69 1.36 4.59 0.08
CA ALA A 69 0.72 4.72 -1.23
C ALA A 69 -0.44 3.73 -1.43
N GLY A 70 -0.30 2.51 -0.90
CA GLY A 70 -1.39 1.51 -0.87
C GLY A 70 -2.61 1.98 -0.07
N LEU A 71 -2.38 2.52 1.14
CA LEU A 71 -3.45 3.09 1.97
C LEU A 71 -4.12 4.29 1.29
N GLN A 72 -3.34 5.20 0.70
CA GLN A 72 -3.85 6.37 -0.03
C GLN A 72 -4.76 5.97 -1.19
N ALA A 73 -4.47 4.86 -1.87
CA ALA A 73 -5.28 4.35 -2.98
C ALA A 73 -6.69 3.92 -2.57
N THR A 74 -7.03 3.94 -1.28
CA THR A 74 -8.38 3.64 -0.76
C THR A 74 -9.17 4.88 -0.34
N LEU A 75 -8.56 6.08 -0.29
CA LEU A 75 -9.19 7.28 0.28
C LEU A 75 -10.35 7.82 -0.56
N ASP A 76 -10.22 7.78 -1.88
CA ASP A 76 -11.25 8.26 -2.82
C ASP A 76 -12.36 7.23 -3.08
N ASP A 77 -12.19 6.00 -2.57
CA ASP A 77 -13.18 4.94 -2.71
C ASP A 77 -14.32 5.14 -1.70
N SER A 78 -15.56 4.95 -2.16
CA SER A 78 -16.75 4.98 -1.31
C SER A 78 -17.35 3.59 -1.16
N CYS A 79 -17.81 3.29 0.06
CA CYS A 79 -18.58 2.08 0.35
C CYS A 79 -19.99 2.22 -0.23
N THR A 80 -20.28 1.43 -1.27
CA THR A 80 -21.61 1.24 -1.88
C THR A 80 -22.07 -0.19 -1.68
N PRO A 81 -23.37 -0.51 -1.81
CA PRO A 81 -23.84 -1.89 -1.68
C PRO A 81 -23.09 -2.90 -2.59
N ALA A 82 -22.57 -2.48 -3.74
CA ALA A 82 -21.89 -3.34 -4.70
C ALA A 82 -20.41 -3.62 -4.37
N ASN A 83 -19.71 -2.70 -3.68
CA ASN A 83 -18.25 -2.78 -3.48
C ASN A 83 -17.83 -2.74 -2.01
N CYS A 84 -18.75 -2.49 -1.06
CA CYS A 84 -18.36 -2.20 0.32
C CYS A 84 -17.57 -3.34 0.98
N ALA A 85 -17.96 -4.59 0.76
CA ALA A 85 -17.23 -5.74 1.28
C ALA A 85 -15.76 -5.78 0.81
N PHE A 86 -15.54 -5.48 -0.48
CA PHE A 86 -14.20 -5.40 -1.05
C PHE A 86 -13.42 -4.23 -0.47
N LEU A 87 -14.01 -3.04 -0.41
CA LEU A 87 -13.35 -1.85 0.12
C LEU A 87 -12.96 -2.01 1.59
N LEU A 88 -13.84 -2.55 2.43
CA LEU A 88 -13.55 -2.75 3.86
C LEU A 88 -12.41 -3.76 4.07
N GLY A 89 -12.42 -4.86 3.33
CA GLY A 89 -11.30 -5.82 3.34
C GLY A 89 -9.99 -5.17 2.89
N ARG A 90 -10.04 -4.38 1.80
CA ARG A 90 -8.87 -3.66 1.30
C ARG A 90 -8.32 -2.66 2.31
N VAL A 91 -9.17 -1.83 2.93
CA VAL A 91 -8.72 -0.86 3.95
C VAL A 91 -8.08 -1.57 5.13
N HIS A 92 -8.69 -2.65 5.63
CA HIS A 92 -8.10 -3.47 6.68
C HIS A 92 -6.71 -3.99 6.29
N ASP A 93 -6.57 -4.55 5.08
CA ASP A 93 -5.30 -5.10 4.61
C ASP A 93 -4.21 -4.03 4.44
N GLU A 94 -4.56 -2.85 3.91
CA GLU A 94 -3.62 -1.73 3.75
C GLU A 94 -3.20 -1.13 5.10
N LEU A 95 -4.11 -1.06 6.08
CA LEU A 95 -3.78 -0.65 7.45
C LEU A 95 -2.76 -1.60 8.08
N HIS A 96 -2.94 -2.91 7.91
CA HIS A 96 -1.96 -3.88 8.40
C HIS A 96 -0.67 -3.93 7.59
N ARG A 97 -0.72 -3.62 6.30
CA ARG A 97 0.50 -3.42 5.50
C ARG A 97 1.31 -2.25 6.03
N MET A 98 0.64 -1.14 6.35
CA MET A 98 1.24 0.00 7.01
C MET A 98 1.87 -0.38 8.36
N ASP A 99 1.14 -1.08 9.23
CA ASP A 99 1.66 -1.54 10.52
C ASP A 99 2.97 -2.32 10.39
N ARG A 100 3.00 -3.30 9.48
CA ARG A 100 4.19 -4.11 9.23
C ARG A 100 5.35 -3.28 8.70
N ALA A 101 5.10 -2.38 7.75
CA ALA A 101 6.14 -1.53 7.18
C ALA A 101 6.72 -0.59 8.25
N MET A 102 5.88 0.05 9.05
CA MET A 102 6.32 0.97 10.12
C MET A 102 7.12 0.26 11.21
N LYS A 103 6.71 -0.96 11.60
CA LYS A 103 7.45 -1.77 12.59
C LYS A 103 8.79 -2.30 12.05
N ALA A 104 8.87 -2.54 10.74
CA ALA A 104 10.08 -3.04 10.09
C ALA A 104 11.02 -1.92 9.61
N ASP A 105 10.60 -0.66 9.68
CA ASP A 105 11.42 0.48 9.27
C ASP A 105 12.72 0.56 10.10
N PRO A 106 13.88 0.89 9.49
CA PRO A 106 15.14 1.05 10.22
C PRO A 106 15.13 2.07 11.36
N LYS A 107 14.24 3.08 11.31
CA LYS A 107 14.05 4.06 12.40
C LYS A 107 13.29 3.45 13.60
N GLY A 108 12.65 2.30 13.39
CA GLY A 108 11.95 1.51 14.40
C GLY A 108 10.53 1.98 14.71
N PRO A 109 9.73 1.17 15.43
CA PRO A 109 8.32 1.45 15.70
C PRO A 109 8.11 2.70 16.56
N GLY A 110 9.11 3.12 17.34
CA GLY A 110 9.05 4.35 18.13
C GLY A 110 9.00 5.62 17.28
N HIS A 111 9.29 5.52 15.98
CA HIS A 111 9.16 6.63 15.02
C HIS A 111 7.73 6.80 14.50
N PHE A 112 6.89 5.76 14.58
CA PHE A 112 5.49 5.79 14.12
C PHE A 112 4.51 5.46 15.27
N PRO A 113 4.62 6.13 16.44
CA PRO A 113 3.90 5.69 17.63
C PRO A 113 2.39 5.82 17.48
N GLU A 114 1.91 6.90 16.87
CA GLU A 114 0.48 7.16 16.71
C GLU A 114 -0.17 6.23 15.67
N PRO A 115 0.35 6.11 14.43
CA PRO A 115 -0.24 5.18 13.47
C PRO A 115 -0.31 3.73 13.97
N ILE A 116 0.77 3.22 14.58
CA ILE A 116 0.80 1.85 15.11
C ILE A 116 -0.24 1.67 16.23
N ALA A 117 -0.38 2.67 17.11
CA ALA A 117 -1.36 2.62 18.19
C ALA A 117 -2.82 2.66 17.67
N LEU A 118 -3.08 3.40 16.58
CA LEU A 118 -4.39 3.42 15.94
C LEU A 118 -4.77 2.05 15.35
N ILE A 119 -3.84 1.41 14.65
CA ILE A 119 -4.07 0.04 14.12
C ILE A 119 -4.26 -0.95 15.27
N ALA A 120 -3.45 -0.90 16.32
CA ALA A 120 -3.62 -1.78 17.47
C ALA A 120 -4.97 -1.58 18.20
N ARG A 121 -5.49 -0.34 18.26
CA ARG A 121 -6.82 -0.06 18.79
C ARG A 121 -7.90 -0.68 17.91
N LEU A 122 -7.80 -0.50 16.59
CA LEU A 122 -8.72 -1.10 15.63
C LEU A 122 -8.75 -2.63 15.80
N ASP A 123 -7.59 -3.28 15.95
CA ASP A 123 -7.50 -4.72 16.19
C ASP A 123 -8.22 -5.15 17.47
N GLY A 124 -8.10 -4.36 18.53
CA GLY A 124 -8.83 -4.58 19.77
C GLY A 124 -10.36 -4.47 19.62
N GLU A 125 -10.83 -3.58 18.75
CA GLU A 125 -12.26 -3.42 18.44
C GLU A 125 -12.78 -4.56 17.54
N LEU A 126 -12.00 -4.98 16.54
CA LEU A 126 -12.36 -6.06 15.64
C LEU A 126 -12.33 -7.43 16.33
N GLY A 127 -11.42 -7.62 17.28
CA GLY A 127 -11.18 -8.91 17.92
C GLY A 127 -10.58 -9.91 16.94
N THR A 128 -11.00 -11.17 17.00
CA THR A 128 -10.46 -12.26 16.16
C THR A 128 -11.23 -12.51 14.86
N ASP A 129 -12.37 -11.86 14.67
CA ASP A 129 -13.21 -12.03 13.47
C ASP A 129 -12.94 -10.92 12.46
N HIS A 130 -12.16 -11.23 11.43
CA HIS A 130 -11.87 -10.31 10.33
C HIS A 130 -12.81 -10.54 9.13
N GLY A 131 -13.91 -11.25 9.33
CA GLY A 131 -14.91 -11.49 8.30
C GLY A 131 -15.67 -10.22 7.91
N VAL A 132 -16.17 -10.21 6.67
CA VAL A 132 -16.85 -9.05 6.06
C VAL A 132 -17.94 -8.47 6.94
N GLU A 133 -18.76 -9.30 7.60
CA GLU A 133 -19.84 -8.81 8.46
C GLU A 133 -19.32 -8.12 9.72
N ASN A 134 -18.17 -8.52 10.26
CA ASN A 134 -17.55 -7.81 11.38
C ASN A 134 -16.91 -6.50 10.93
N LEU A 135 -16.21 -6.50 9.78
CA LEU A 135 -15.64 -5.29 9.19
C LEU A 135 -16.74 -4.26 8.87
N LYS A 136 -17.91 -4.70 8.38
CA LYS A 136 -19.07 -3.82 8.16
C LYS A 136 -19.59 -3.21 9.45
N ARG A 137 -19.71 -4.00 10.53
CA ARG A 137 -20.13 -3.47 11.86
C ARG A 137 -19.17 -2.39 12.37
N HIS A 138 -17.87 -2.53 12.10
CA HIS A 138 -16.82 -1.61 12.53
C HIS A 138 -16.35 -0.67 11.41
N GLN A 139 -17.15 -0.47 10.36
CA GLN A 139 -16.79 0.39 9.23
C GLN A 139 -16.33 1.79 9.65
N PRO A 140 -17.00 2.50 10.59
CA PRO A 140 -16.53 3.81 11.03
C PRO A 140 -15.14 3.79 11.65
N ALA A 141 -14.79 2.73 12.39
CA ALA A 141 -13.47 2.58 13.01
C ALA A 141 -12.38 2.33 11.95
N LEU A 142 -12.66 1.48 10.95
CA LEU A 142 -11.76 1.23 9.83
C LEU A 142 -11.43 2.50 9.04
N PHE A 143 -12.45 3.24 8.63
CA PHE A 143 -12.23 4.48 7.87
C PHE A 143 -11.65 5.59 8.75
N GLY A 144 -12.05 5.69 10.02
CA GLY A 144 -11.43 6.61 10.98
C GLY A 144 -9.92 6.37 11.11
N ALA A 145 -9.50 5.13 11.36
CA ALA A 145 -8.08 4.78 11.44
C ALA A 145 -7.33 5.09 10.14
N ARG A 146 -7.89 4.76 8.98
CA ARG A 146 -7.32 5.10 7.66
C ARG A 146 -7.09 6.60 7.52
N ASP A 147 -8.11 7.40 7.83
CA ASP A 147 -8.10 8.84 7.60
C ASP A 147 -7.18 9.55 8.60
N GLU A 148 -7.16 9.12 9.87
CA GLU A 148 -6.26 9.63 10.90
C GLU A 148 -4.80 9.30 10.60
N ILE A 149 -4.50 8.06 10.18
CA ILE A 149 -3.15 7.67 9.74
C ILE A 149 -2.75 8.47 8.50
N SER A 150 -3.66 8.63 7.53
CA SER A 150 -3.42 9.47 6.35
C SER A 150 -3.02 10.88 6.73
N THR A 151 -3.76 11.49 7.66
CA THR A 151 -3.48 12.84 8.14
C THR A 151 -2.13 12.91 8.84
N TRP A 152 -1.87 11.98 9.77
CA TRP A 152 -0.60 11.94 10.50
C TRP A 152 0.59 11.83 9.55
N MET A 153 0.52 10.94 8.57
CA MET A 153 1.56 10.78 7.56
C MET A 153 1.70 12.02 6.67
N GLN A 154 0.62 12.75 6.39
CA GLN A 154 0.75 14.00 5.63
C GLN A 154 1.40 15.13 6.45
N ASP A 155 1.20 15.14 7.77
CA ASP A 155 1.82 16.08 8.70
C ASP A 155 3.30 15.74 9.00
N HIS A 156 3.72 14.49 8.80
CA HIS A 156 5.07 13.98 9.07
C HIS A 156 5.77 13.45 7.80
N PRO A 157 5.92 14.26 6.74
CA PRO A 157 6.39 13.78 5.45
C PRO A 157 7.82 13.22 5.45
N ASP A 158 8.69 13.71 6.35
CA ASP A 158 10.09 13.27 6.44
C ASP A 158 10.24 11.91 7.14
N ASP A 159 9.17 11.44 7.79
CA ASP A 159 9.21 10.21 8.58
C ASP A 159 9.23 8.96 7.69
N TYR A 160 8.68 9.04 6.47
CA TYR A 160 8.55 7.91 5.54
C TYR A 160 9.15 8.15 4.16
N ARG A 161 9.82 9.27 3.90
CA ARG A 161 10.40 9.58 2.58
C ARG A 161 11.73 8.88 2.29
#